data_AF-A0A9N9MMV7-F1
#
_entry.id   AF-A0A9N9MMV7-F1
#
_cell.length_a   1.000
_cell.length_b   1.000
_cell.length_c   1.000
_cell.angle_alpha   90.00
_cell.angle_beta   90.00
_cell.angle_gamma   90.00
#
_symmetry.space_group_name_H-M   'P 1'
#
loop_
_entity.id
_entity.type
_entity.pdbx_description
1 polymer ?
#
loop_
_entity_poly.entity_id
_entity_poly.type
_entity_poly.pdbx_seq_one_letter_code
_entity_poly.pdbx_strand_id
1 'polypeptide(L)'
;MELQHLLEQHNYDTVGNFLELYQHFKKSKMRSAIEFFHKYTPKITSDHHTCVGLALELRNRVEKFEKSYPNIKGHICIVSCEENIGAVDVYTALRDTFDTMPSTLEKEHCLMCLKFEINGRSGVLLCDPGYHVARVVTVMADEAYPHTSWFTQSEENNIRKEYCYSFCTAKSTFVQWDERTTKNDKQESFTGIIYVERPYLTAVDVTERRNLIYSFRSLLSRDQKGHLIAGVYFKVKPKNDEFTVFYQDMGKKRVKINFSALLNAEINEDILKKLTIANDQLRLPKEKLLRILQQCGELFKDEHYLKEILAIENLISVMSENN
;
A
#
# COMPACT_ATOMS: atom_id res chain seq x y z
N MET A 1 -18.91 7.47 2.39
CA MET A 1 -19.32 6.34 1.52
C MET A 1 -18.29 6.07 0.43
N GLU A 2 -17.81 7.08 -0.33
CA GLU A 2 -16.81 6.84 -1.41
C GLU A 2 -15.58 6.02 -1.00
N LEU A 3 -14.98 6.31 0.16
CA LEU A 3 -13.86 5.53 0.70
C LEU A 3 -14.21 4.05 0.86
N GLN A 4 -15.35 3.75 1.49
CA GLN A 4 -15.77 2.36 1.75
C GLN A 4 -16.12 1.62 0.45
N HIS A 5 -16.80 2.30 -0.48
CA HIS A 5 -17.07 1.74 -1.81
C HIS A 5 -15.77 1.48 -2.58
N LEU A 6 -14.77 2.36 -2.47
CA LEU A 6 -13.47 2.17 -3.11
C LEU A 6 -12.78 0.90 -2.58
N LEU A 7 -12.75 0.70 -1.25
CA LEU A 7 -12.16 -0.48 -0.62
C LEU A 7 -12.84 -1.79 -1.04
N GLU A 8 -14.16 -1.77 -1.20
CA GLU A 8 -14.91 -2.93 -1.63
C GLU A 8 -14.79 -3.17 -3.14
N GLN A 9 -14.68 -2.13 -3.97
CA GLN A 9 -14.69 -2.29 -5.43
C GLN A 9 -13.33 -2.67 -6.00
N HIS A 10 -12.25 -2.18 -5.40
CA HIS A 10 -10.90 -2.34 -5.92
C HIS A 10 -10.05 -3.22 -5.00
N ASN A 11 -9.25 -4.09 -5.61
CA ASN A 11 -8.26 -4.87 -4.89
C ASN A 11 -6.97 -4.06 -4.74
N TYR A 12 -6.28 -4.23 -3.62
CA TYR A 12 -4.90 -3.77 -3.50
C TYR A 12 -3.98 -4.77 -4.19
N ASP A 13 -3.27 -4.35 -5.23
CA ASP A 13 -2.55 -5.24 -6.14
C ASP A 13 -1.13 -4.75 -6.44
N THR A 14 -0.15 -5.35 -5.75
CA THR A 14 1.28 -5.18 -6.05
C THR A 14 1.82 -6.33 -6.92
N VAL A 15 1.05 -7.40 -7.11
CA VAL A 15 1.43 -8.56 -7.94
C VAL A 15 1.33 -8.19 -9.42
N GLY A 16 0.24 -7.55 -9.83
CA GLY A 16 0.02 -7.10 -11.19
C GLY A 16 1.10 -6.12 -11.66
N ASN A 17 1.40 -5.11 -10.86
CA ASN A 17 2.48 -4.16 -11.12
C ASN A 17 3.86 -4.83 -11.28
N PHE A 18 4.15 -5.83 -10.45
CA PHE A 18 5.39 -6.60 -10.54
C PHE A 18 5.47 -7.40 -11.86
N LEU A 19 4.38 -8.04 -12.26
CA LEU A 19 4.29 -8.75 -13.53
C LEU A 19 4.37 -7.80 -14.73
N GLU A 20 3.72 -6.63 -14.66
CA GLU A 20 3.76 -5.63 -15.74
C GLU A 20 5.17 -5.08 -15.93
N LEU A 21 5.90 -4.77 -14.85
CA LEU A 21 7.31 -4.37 -14.92
C LEU A 21 8.15 -5.44 -15.64
N TYR A 22 8.00 -6.70 -15.26
CA TYR A 22 8.72 -7.81 -15.89
C TYR A 22 8.37 -7.94 -17.38
N GLN A 23 7.09 -7.89 -17.74
CA GLN A 23 6.66 -7.96 -19.13
C GLN A 23 7.21 -6.80 -19.97
N HIS A 24 7.22 -5.58 -19.43
CA HIS A 24 7.81 -4.42 -20.10
C HIS A 24 9.33 -4.56 -20.22
N PHE A 25 10.01 -5.08 -19.21
CA PHE A 25 11.44 -5.40 -19.28
C PHE A 25 11.72 -6.36 -20.44
N LYS A 26 10.99 -7.49 -20.53
CA LYS A 26 11.17 -8.46 -21.62
C LYS A 26 10.89 -7.86 -23.00
N LYS A 27 9.88 -6.98 -23.11
CA LYS A 27 9.57 -6.27 -24.36
C LYS A 27 10.62 -5.22 -24.74
N SER A 28 11.28 -4.60 -23.76
CA SER A 28 12.30 -3.57 -24.01
C SER A 28 13.56 -4.10 -24.69
N LYS A 29 13.80 -5.42 -24.61
CA LYS A 29 15.04 -6.09 -25.06
C LYS A 29 16.32 -5.59 -24.38
N MET A 30 16.20 -4.81 -23.30
CA MET A 30 17.34 -4.44 -22.46
C MET A 30 17.88 -5.68 -21.75
N ARG A 31 19.20 -5.73 -21.54
CA ARG A 31 19.86 -6.86 -20.86
C ARG A 31 19.90 -6.70 -19.34
N SER A 32 19.84 -5.46 -18.86
CA SER A 32 19.85 -5.16 -17.43
C SER A 32 18.49 -4.61 -16.98
N ALA A 33 17.89 -5.29 -16.01
CA ALA A 33 16.70 -4.85 -15.30
C ALA A 33 16.98 -3.58 -14.48
N ILE A 34 18.23 -3.38 -14.03
CA ILE A 34 18.66 -2.16 -13.32
C ILE A 34 18.55 -0.96 -14.24
N GLU A 35 19.19 -1.01 -15.41
CA GLU A 35 19.11 0.08 -16.39
C GLU A 35 17.67 0.32 -16.87
N PHE A 36 16.91 -0.76 -17.06
CA PHE A 36 15.51 -0.67 -17.45
C PHE A 36 14.68 0.03 -16.36
N PHE A 37 14.86 -0.34 -15.10
CA PHE A 37 14.15 0.25 -13.97
C PHE A 37 14.39 1.75 -13.85
N HIS A 38 15.63 2.21 -14.05
CA HIS A 38 15.95 3.64 -14.03
C HIS A 38 15.22 4.44 -15.14
N LYS A 39 14.97 3.82 -16.29
CA LYS A 39 14.26 4.45 -17.42
C LYS A 39 12.76 4.20 -17.40
N TYR A 40 12.29 3.28 -16.58
CA TYR A 40 10.89 2.90 -16.50
C TYR A 40 10.06 4.03 -15.92
N THR A 41 8.91 4.33 -16.51
CA THR A 41 7.92 5.23 -15.92
C THR A 41 6.79 4.38 -15.35
N PRO A 42 6.59 4.36 -14.01
CA PRO A 42 5.49 3.65 -13.40
C PRO A 42 4.15 4.15 -13.97
N LYS A 43 3.24 3.22 -14.20
CA LYS A 43 1.90 3.53 -14.69
C LYS A 43 0.91 3.32 -13.56
N ILE A 44 -0.02 4.25 -13.42
CA ILE A 44 -1.22 4.03 -12.62
C ILE A 44 -2.30 3.51 -13.56
N THR A 45 -2.81 2.32 -13.28
CA THR A 45 -3.84 1.67 -14.09
C THR A 45 -5.07 1.38 -13.24
N SER A 46 -6.23 1.22 -13.88
CA SER A 46 -7.44 0.75 -13.22
C SER A 46 -7.38 -0.73 -12.82
N ASP A 47 -6.42 -1.46 -13.39
CA ASP A 47 -6.30 -2.91 -13.21
C ASP A 47 -5.48 -3.25 -11.97
N HIS A 48 -4.55 -2.36 -11.58
CA HIS A 48 -3.59 -2.58 -10.49
C HIS A 48 -3.53 -1.37 -9.57
N HIS A 49 -4.26 -1.46 -8.46
CA HIS A 49 -4.36 -0.39 -7.48
C HIS A 49 -3.40 -0.61 -6.31
N THR A 50 -2.42 0.27 -6.15
CA THR A 50 -1.57 0.41 -4.97
C THR A 50 -2.09 1.53 -4.06
N CYS A 51 -1.34 1.92 -3.03
CA CYS A 51 -1.67 3.12 -2.24
C CYS A 51 -1.81 4.38 -3.12
N VAL A 52 -0.89 4.56 -4.08
CA VAL A 52 -0.93 5.69 -5.02
C VAL A 52 -2.17 5.62 -5.91
N GLY A 53 -2.42 4.47 -6.53
CA GLY A 53 -3.57 4.28 -7.42
C GLY A 53 -4.91 4.46 -6.68
N LEU A 54 -5.03 3.93 -5.46
CA LEU A 54 -6.24 4.09 -4.65
C LEU A 54 -6.44 5.53 -4.18
N ALA A 55 -5.37 6.22 -3.74
CA ALA A 55 -5.48 7.59 -3.29
C ALA A 55 -5.87 8.55 -4.43
N LEU A 56 -5.33 8.33 -5.64
CA LEU A 56 -5.72 9.07 -6.85
C LEU A 56 -7.17 8.79 -7.27
N GLU A 57 -7.61 7.53 -7.23
CA GLU A 57 -9.00 7.19 -7.54
C GLU A 57 -9.98 7.78 -6.51
N LEU A 58 -9.63 7.73 -5.22
CA LEU A 58 -10.44 8.35 -4.18
C LEU A 58 -10.57 9.86 -4.41
N ARG A 59 -9.46 10.53 -4.72
CA ARG A 59 -9.46 11.95 -5.09
C ARG A 59 -10.41 12.19 -6.25
N ASN A 60 -10.30 11.45 -7.35
CA ASN A 60 -11.19 11.58 -8.51
C ASN A 60 -12.68 11.43 -8.16
N ARG A 61 -13.02 10.54 -7.21
CA ARG A 61 -14.40 10.36 -6.73
C ARG A 61 -14.88 11.54 -5.91
N VAL A 62 -14.08 12.01 -4.95
CA VAL A 62 -14.45 13.13 -4.07
C VAL A 62 -14.52 14.45 -4.85
N GLU A 63 -13.67 14.63 -5.86
CA GLU A 63 -13.70 15.79 -6.76
C GLU A 63 -15.03 15.94 -7.52
N LYS A 64 -15.83 14.87 -7.66
CA LYS A 64 -17.19 14.95 -8.24
C LYS A 64 -18.17 15.72 -7.36
N PHE A 65 -17.85 15.89 -6.08
CA PHE A 65 -18.66 16.66 -5.14
C PHE A 65 -18.49 18.18 -5.24
N GLU A 66 -17.68 18.66 -6.19
CA GLU A 66 -17.48 20.10 -6.46
C GLU A 66 -18.80 20.88 -6.62
N LYS A 67 -19.84 20.25 -7.18
CA LYS A 67 -21.17 20.89 -7.32
C LYS A 67 -21.85 21.15 -5.97
N SER A 68 -21.66 20.28 -5.00
CA SER A 68 -22.26 20.36 -3.66
C SER A 68 -21.36 21.10 -2.68
N TYR A 69 -20.04 21.07 -2.92
CA TYR A 69 -19.01 21.71 -2.10
C TYR A 69 -18.05 22.47 -3.03
N PRO A 70 -18.38 23.72 -3.39
CA PRO A 70 -17.53 24.53 -4.25
C PRO A 70 -16.12 24.67 -3.66
N ASN A 71 -15.12 24.63 -4.54
CA ASN A 71 -13.69 24.68 -4.24
C ASN A 71 -13.10 23.48 -3.50
N ILE A 72 -13.86 22.38 -3.30
CA ILE A 72 -13.34 21.20 -2.58
C ILE A 72 -12.04 20.67 -3.19
N LYS A 73 -11.88 20.77 -4.52
CA LYS A 73 -10.63 20.44 -5.22
C LYS A 73 -9.40 21.16 -4.69
N GLY A 74 -9.53 22.44 -4.34
CA GLY A 74 -8.43 23.25 -3.80
C GLY A 74 -7.98 22.82 -2.41
N HIS A 75 -8.79 22.03 -1.72
CA HIS A 75 -8.54 21.54 -0.36
C HIS A 75 -8.04 20.09 -0.33
N ILE A 76 -8.15 19.35 -1.44
CA ILE A 76 -7.74 17.95 -1.54
C ILE A 76 -6.33 17.85 -2.10
N CYS A 77 -5.50 16.99 -1.49
CA CYS A 77 -4.19 16.64 -1.99
C CYS A 77 -3.82 15.20 -1.64
N ILE A 78 -2.84 14.65 -2.35
CA ILE A 78 -2.13 13.45 -1.91
C ILE A 78 -1.00 13.91 -1.00
N VAL A 79 -0.77 13.19 0.10
CA VAL A 79 0.29 13.47 1.08
C VAL A 79 1.18 12.24 1.25
N SER A 80 2.47 12.44 1.54
CA SER A 80 3.39 11.34 1.81
C SER A 80 3.20 10.83 3.24
N CYS A 81 3.45 9.54 3.41
CA CYS A 81 3.56 8.88 4.70
C CYS A 81 4.88 8.15 4.76
N GLU A 82 5.58 8.33 5.87
CA GLU A 82 6.88 7.75 6.16
C GLU A 82 6.74 6.87 7.40
N GLU A 83 7.30 5.66 7.33
CA GLU A 83 6.99 4.58 8.28
C GLU A 83 8.24 4.09 9.02
N ASN A 84 9.39 4.06 8.36
CA ASN A 84 10.65 3.63 8.96
C ASN A 84 11.48 4.81 9.50
N ILE A 85 10.96 5.53 10.50
CA ILE A 85 11.63 6.68 11.10
C ILE A 85 12.26 6.30 12.43
N GLY A 86 13.59 6.40 12.53
CA GLY A 86 14.32 6.09 13.77
C GLY A 86 13.96 7.03 14.93
N ALA A 87 13.83 8.34 14.68
CA ALA A 87 13.42 9.33 15.67
C ALA A 87 12.56 10.43 15.04
N VAL A 88 11.29 10.52 15.45
CA VAL A 88 10.30 11.47 14.91
C VAL A 88 10.74 12.93 15.11
N ASP A 89 11.25 13.27 16.28
CA ASP A 89 11.69 14.64 16.59
C ASP A 89 12.87 15.06 15.71
N VAL A 90 13.82 14.14 15.46
CA VAL A 90 14.95 14.38 14.57
C VAL A 90 14.43 14.59 13.15
N TYR A 91 13.61 13.66 12.64
CA TYR A 91 13.10 13.72 11.28
C TYR A 91 12.30 15.01 11.00
N THR A 92 11.42 15.40 11.92
CA THR A 92 10.58 16.58 11.74
C THR A 92 11.35 17.90 11.84
N ALA A 93 12.49 17.90 12.56
CA ALA A 93 13.43 19.02 12.60
C ALA A 93 14.27 19.17 11.33
N LEU A 94 14.48 18.11 10.53
CA LEU A 94 15.31 18.12 9.31
C LEU A 94 14.76 19.01 8.17
N ARG A 95 13.57 19.59 8.32
CA ARG A 95 12.95 20.35 7.22
C ARG A 95 13.76 21.56 6.76
N ASP A 96 14.52 22.16 7.65
CA ASP A 96 15.28 23.37 7.32
C ASP A 96 16.58 23.03 6.56
N THR A 97 16.86 21.74 6.33
CA THR A 97 18.04 21.22 5.63
C THR A 97 17.72 20.23 4.50
N PHE A 98 16.46 20.10 4.07
CA PHE A 98 16.09 19.17 2.99
C PHE A 98 16.82 19.43 1.66
N ASP A 99 17.25 20.67 1.39
CA ASP A 99 18.05 21.01 0.21
C ASP A 99 19.50 20.50 0.28
N THR A 100 19.99 20.15 1.48
CA THR A 100 21.39 19.74 1.72
C THR A 100 21.53 18.30 2.22
N MET A 101 20.42 17.59 2.44
CA MET A 101 20.44 16.19 2.85
C MET A 101 20.54 15.27 1.63
N PRO A 102 21.32 14.18 1.70
CA PRO A 102 21.37 13.16 0.65
C PRO A 102 20.00 12.50 0.48
N SER A 103 19.89 11.67 -0.57
CA SER A 103 18.74 10.90 -1.04
C SER A 103 18.16 9.86 -0.05
N THR A 104 17.97 10.24 1.22
CA THR A 104 17.70 9.34 2.35
C THR A 104 16.23 9.30 2.79
N LEU A 105 15.36 10.11 2.19
CA LEU A 105 13.94 10.14 2.57
C LEU A 105 13.17 9.05 1.80
N GLU A 106 12.88 7.92 2.44
CA GLU A 106 11.88 6.99 1.92
C GLU A 106 10.48 7.56 2.14
N LYS A 107 9.69 7.57 1.06
CA LYS A 107 8.25 7.87 1.11
C LYS A 107 7.52 6.59 0.74
N GLU A 108 7.44 5.67 1.71
CA GLU A 108 6.98 4.30 1.47
C GLU A 108 5.49 4.23 1.12
N HIS A 109 4.72 5.21 1.60
CA HIS A 109 3.27 5.22 1.50
C HIS A 109 2.71 6.61 1.20
N CYS A 110 1.46 6.65 0.75
CA CYS A 110 0.75 7.90 0.54
C CYS A 110 -0.76 7.71 0.71
N LEU A 111 -1.44 8.81 1.00
CA LEU A 111 -2.88 8.83 1.24
C LEU A 111 -3.50 10.15 0.80
N MET A 112 -4.83 10.19 0.76
CA MET A 112 -5.56 11.42 0.43
C MET A 112 -5.79 12.24 1.70
N CYS A 113 -5.52 13.54 1.61
CA CYS A 113 -5.77 14.53 2.65
C CYS A 113 -6.72 15.61 2.13
N LEU A 114 -7.69 16.01 2.95
CA LEU A 114 -8.50 17.21 2.74
C LEU A 114 -8.27 18.18 3.90
N LYS A 115 -7.86 19.40 3.59
CA LYS A 115 -7.62 20.45 4.59
C LYS A 115 -8.85 21.30 4.81
N PHE A 116 -9.19 21.61 6.05
CA PHE A 116 -10.36 22.41 6.35
C PHE A 116 -10.15 23.31 7.57
N GLU A 117 -11.08 24.24 7.74
CA GLU A 117 -11.21 25.08 8.93
C GLU A 117 -12.67 25.13 9.36
N ILE A 118 -12.94 25.00 10.65
CA ILE A 118 -14.28 25.16 11.24
C ILE A 118 -14.16 26.15 12.40
N ASN A 119 -14.83 27.29 12.31
CA ASN A 119 -14.82 28.34 13.35
C ASN A 119 -13.39 28.76 13.76
N GLY A 120 -12.48 28.96 12.81
CA GLY A 120 -11.08 29.31 13.09
C GLY A 120 -10.20 28.16 13.55
N ARG A 121 -10.74 26.94 13.67
CA ARG A 121 -10.00 25.74 14.07
C ARG A 121 -9.58 24.96 12.83
N SER A 122 -8.29 24.88 12.58
CA SER A 122 -7.76 24.11 11.45
C SER A 122 -7.77 22.61 11.72
N GLY A 123 -7.97 21.83 10.67
CA GLY A 123 -7.89 20.38 10.72
C GLY A 123 -7.64 19.75 9.35
N VAL A 124 -7.38 18.45 9.37
CA VAL A 124 -7.27 17.64 8.16
C VAL A 124 -8.15 16.40 8.26
N LEU A 125 -8.73 16.00 7.13
CA LEU A 125 -9.36 14.70 6.94
C LEU A 125 -8.37 13.81 6.20
N LEU A 126 -7.99 12.69 6.80
CA LEU A 126 -7.11 11.70 6.21
C LEU A 126 -7.93 10.49 5.78
N CYS A 127 -7.73 10.06 4.54
CA CYS A 127 -8.35 8.88 3.97
C CYS A 127 -7.24 7.99 3.42
N ASP A 128 -7.01 6.85 4.06
CA ASP A 128 -5.95 5.91 3.69
C ASP A 128 -6.55 4.63 3.09
N PRO A 129 -6.85 4.64 1.78
CA PRO A 129 -7.33 3.44 1.14
C PRO A 129 -6.23 2.40 0.93
N GLY A 130 -4.95 2.78 0.91
CA GLY A 130 -3.82 1.86 0.72
C GLY A 130 -3.65 0.91 1.91
N TYR A 131 -3.84 1.41 3.13
CA TYR A 131 -3.91 0.58 4.35
C TYR A 131 -5.34 0.20 4.74
N HIS A 132 -6.29 0.50 3.86
CA HIS A 132 -7.66 0.08 3.96
C HIS A 132 -8.33 0.54 5.26
N VAL A 133 -7.99 1.76 5.68
CA VAL A 133 -8.69 2.44 6.77
C VAL A 133 -10.06 2.82 6.24
N ALA A 134 -11.09 2.08 6.64
CA ALA A 134 -12.45 2.23 6.11
C ALA A 134 -13.23 3.44 6.64
N ARG A 135 -12.52 4.38 7.27
CA ARG A 135 -13.07 5.57 7.87
C ARG A 135 -12.25 6.79 7.50
N VAL A 136 -12.92 7.94 7.46
CA VAL A 136 -12.26 9.23 7.38
C VAL A 136 -11.73 9.56 8.78
N VAL A 137 -10.44 9.79 8.90
CA VAL A 137 -9.80 10.19 10.15
C VAL A 137 -9.74 11.71 10.19
N THR A 138 -10.36 12.31 11.20
CA THR A 138 -10.36 13.76 11.38
C THR A 138 -9.30 14.13 12.41
N VAL A 139 -8.32 14.94 12.01
CA VAL A 139 -7.28 15.43 12.91
C VAL A 139 -7.47 16.93 13.09
N MET A 140 -8.01 17.32 14.24
CA MET A 140 -8.11 18.73 14.65
C MET A 140 -6.83 19.19 15.33
N ALA A 141 -6.41 20.42 15.07
CA ALA A 141 -5.22 21.02 15.69
C ALA A 141 -5.32 21.17 17.22
N ASP A 142 -6.53 21.26 17.75
CA ASP A 142 -6.80 21.39 19.19
C ASP A 142 -7.31 20.08 19.83
N GLU A 143 -7.29 18.98 19.08
CA GLU A 143 -7.75 17.64 19.51
C GLU A 143 -9.20 17.56 20.03
N ALA A 144 -9.98 18.63 19.92
CA ALA A 144 -11.37 18.65 20.32
C ALA A 144 -12.28 18.14 19.20
N TYR A 145 -13.51 17.74 19.53
CA TYR A 145 -14.51 17.32 18.54
C TYR A 145 -14.57 18.29 17.34
N PRO A 146 -14.54 17.79 16.08
CA PRO A 146 -14.73 16.40 15.63
C PRO A 146 -13.45 15.56 15.47
N HIS A 147 -12.39 15.76 16.27
CA HIS A 147 -11.18 14.93 16.25
C HIS A 147 -11.47 13.43 16.44
N THR A 148 -10.79 12.59 15.67
CA THR A 148 -10.84 11.12 15.76
C THR A 148 -9.72 10.62 16.66
N SER A 149 -10.03 10.36 17.94
CA SER A 149 -9.12 9.68 18.86
C SER A 149 -8.90 8.21 18.48
N TRP A 150 -8.16 7.48 19.32
CA TRP A 150 -7.92 6.04 19.23
C TRP A 150 -9.15 5.26 18.74
N PHE A 151 -8.94 4.47 17.69
CA PHE A 151 -9.96 3.58 17.16
C PHE A 151 -9.38 2.23 16.77
N THR A 152 -10.18 1.17 16.93
CA THR A 152 -9.84 -0.17 16.46
C THR A 152 -9.88 -0.20 14.94
N GLN A 153 -8.73 -0.44 14.33
CA GLN A 153 -8.60 -0.66 12.88
C GLN A 153 -8.93 -2.11 12.53
N SER A 154 -8.48 -3.07 13.32
CA SER A 154 -8.87 -4.48 13.13
C SER A 154 -8.77 -5.27 14.43
N GLU A 155 -9.60 -6.30 14.56
CA GLU A 155 -9.57 -7.23 15.67
C GLU A 155 -9.85 -8.65 15.16
N GLU A 156 -8.84 -9.52 15.19
CA GLU A 156 -8.94 -10.92 14.74
C GLU A 156 -8.03 -11.82 15.59
N ASN A 157 -8.51 -13.00 15.99
CA ASN A 157 -7.70 -14.04 16.65
C ASN A 157 -6.87 -13.53 17.85
N ASN A 158 -7.49 -12.75 18.75
CA ASN A 158 -6.84 -12.10 19.91
C ASN A 158 -5.72 -11.11 19.54
N ILE A 159 -5.72 -10.62 18.30
CA ILE A 159 -4.87 -9.52 17.84
C ILE A 159 -5.77 -8.31 17.61
N ARG A 160 -5.61 -7.28 18.43
CA ARG A 160 -6.28 -5.99 18.28
C ARG A 160 -5.28 -4.95 17.82
N LYS A 161 -5.60 -4.26 16.74
CA LYS A 161 -4.78 -3.20 16.14
C LYS A 161 -5.57 -1.90 16.18
N GLU A 162 -4.98 -0.87 16.78
CA GLU A 162 -5.62 0.41 17.04
C GLU A 162 -4.76 1.54 16.50
N TYR A 163 -5.40 2.57 15.95
CA TYR A 163 -4.74 3.75 15.38
C TYR A 163 -5.16 5.02 16.10
N CYS A 164 -4.25 5.98 16.18
CA CYS A 164 -4.48 7.35 16.59
C CYS A 164 -3.70 8.30 15.69
N TYR A 165 -4.29 9.46 15.40
CA TYR A 165 -3.68 10.46 14.55
C TYR A 165 -3.76 11.82 15.24
N SER A 166 -2.62 12.47 15.42
CA SER A 166 -2.53 13.81 16.03
C SER A 166 -1.52 14.65 15.26
N PHE A 167 -1.64 15.97 15.33
CA PHE A 167 -0.55 16.80 14.80
C PHE A 167 0.71 16.56 15.63
N CYS A 168 1.86 16.46 14.94
CA CYS A 168 3.13 16.27 15.60
C CYS A 168 3.44 17.50 16.48
N THR A 169 3.79 17.26 17.74
CA THR A 169 4.09 18.31 18.74
C THR A 169 5.32 19.12 18.35
N ALA A 170 6.33 18.48 17.76
CA ALA A 170 7.54 19.15 17.28
C ALA A 170 7.24 20.06 16.07
N LYS A 171 6.31 19.66 15.19
CA LYS A 171 5.97 20.45 14.00
C LYS A 171 4.58 20.11 13.44
N SER A 172 3.67 21.08 13.51
CA SER A 172 2.27 20.94 13.04
C SER A 172 2.09 20.75 11.53
N THR A 173 3.18 20.80 10.75
CA THR A 173 3.17 20.45 9.32
C THR A 173 3.11 18.95 9.09
N PHE A 174 3.28 18.15 10.15
CA PHE A 174 3.18 16.70 10.14
C PHE A 174 2.01 16.25 11.01
N VAL A 175 1.33 15.20 10.57
CA VAL A 175 0.45 14.39 11.40
C VAL A 175 1.20 13.13 11.79
N GLN A 176 1.28 12.85 13.09
CA GLN A 176 1.76 11.60 13.64
C GLN A 176 0.64 10.57 13.56
N TRP A 177 0.96 9.38 13.09
CA TRP A 177 0.10 8.21 13.10
C TRP A 177 0.71 7.18 14.06
N ASP A 178 0.07 7.01 15.21
CA ASP A 178 0.46 5.99 16.19
C ASP A 178 -0.41 4.74 16.02
N GLU A 179 0.25 3.59 16.07
CA GLU A 179 -0.36 2.28 16.09
C GLU A 179 -0.03 1.57 17.39
N ARG A 180 -1.02 0.86 17.94
CA ARG A 180 -0.83 -0.14 18.99
C ARG A 180 -1.39 -1.46 18.51
N THR A 181 -0.55 -2.49 18.50
CA THR A 181 -0.96 -3.87 18.24
C THR A 181 -0.85 -4.66 19.54
N THR A 182 -1.98 -5.10 20.06
CA THR A 182 -2.09 -5.94 21.26
C THR A 182 -2.34 -7.39 20.85
N LYS A 183 -1.46 -8.30 21.25
CA LYS A 183 -1.57 -9.74 21.01
C LYS A 183 -1.25 -10.50 22.27
N ASN A 184 -2.21 -11.28 22.79
CA ASN A 184 -2.05 -12.06 24.03
C ASN A 184 -1.43 -11.21 25.16
N ASP A 185 -2.01 -10.04 25.41
CA ASP A 185 -1.59 -9.05 26.41
C ASP A 185 -0.20 -8.40 26.21
N LYS A 186 0.49 -8.70 25.10
CA LYS A 186 1.70 -7.98 24.69
C LYS A 186 1.32 -6.87 23.71
N GLN A 187 1.75 -5.66 24.01
CA GLN A 187 1.55 -4.50 23.15
C GLN A 187 2.85 -4.15 22.42
N GLU A 188 2.78 -4.09 21.10
CA GLU A 188 3.78 -3.49 20.23
C GLU A 188 3.26 -2.12 19.77
N SER A 189 4.17 -1.17 19.55
CA SER A 189 3.81 0.17 19.10
C SER A 189 4.62 0.55 17.88
N PHE A 190 4.01 1.33 17.00
CA PHE A 190 4.59 1.84 15.77
C PHE A 190 4.17 3.29 15.61
N THR A 191 5.05 4.11 15.04
CA THR A 191 4.76 5.52 14.75
C THR A 191 5.21 5.83 13.33
N GLY A 192 4.27 6.28 12.51
CA GLY A 192 4.53 6.88 11.20
C GLY A 192 4.25 8.39 11.24
N ILE A 193 4.72 9.10 10.23
CA ILE A 193 4.43 10.54 10.07
C ILE A 193 3.95 10.84 8.66
N ILE A 194 3.03 11.80 8.57
CA ILE A 194 2.37 12.19 7.34
C ILE A 194 2.64 13.67 7.13
N TYR A 195 3.31 14.02 6.03
CA TYR A 195 3.58 15.42 5.71
C TYR A 195 2.37 16.08 5.05
N VAL A 196 1.67 16.95 5.78
CA VAL A 196 0.38 17.52 5.35
C VAL A 196 0.48 18.97 4.87
N GLU A 197 1.63 19.66 4.98
CA GLU A 197 1.69 21.06 4.58
C GLU A 197 1.51 21.26 3.06
N ARG A 198 2.06 20.39 2.23
CA ARG A 198 2.02 20.58 0.76
C ARG A 198 1.65 19.29 0.04
N PRO A 199 1.03 19.38 -1.15
CA PRO A 199 0.76 18.22 -1.98
C PRO A 199 2.02 17.43 -2.31
N TYR A 200 1.93 16.11 -2.26
CA TYR A 200 2.97 15.19 -2.67
C TYR A 200 2.87 14.90 -4.17
N LEU A 201 3.64 15.66 -4.96
CA LEU A 201 3.54 15.66 -6.43
C LEU A 201 4.31 14.51 -7.09
N THR A 202 5.20 13.84 -6.38
CA THR A 202 6.07 12.77 -6.91
C THR A 202 5.68 11.38 -6.43
N ALA A 203 4.42 11.19 -6.00
CA ALA A 203 3.92 9.90 -5.51
C ALA A 203 4.11 8.75 -6.53
N VAL A 204 3.97 9.03 -7.83
CA VAL A 204 4.21 8.03 -8.87
C VAL A 204 5.71 7.75 -9.03
N ASP A 205 6.54 8.78 -9.15
CA ASP A 205 7.97 8.59 -9.42
C ASP A 205 8.76 8.04 -8.23
N VAL A 206 8.27 8.22 -7.01
CA VAL A 206 8.93 7.80 -5.77
C VAL A 206 8.20 6.61 -5.13
N THR A 207 6.97 6.79 -4.64
CA THR A 207 6.25 5.72 -3.91
C THR A 207 5.83 4.57 -4.82
N GLU A 208 5.20 4.84 -5.97
CA GLU A 208 4.80 3.78 -6.90
C GLU A 208 6.03 3.05 -7.44
N ARG A 209 7.07 3.80 -7.83
CA ARG A 209 8.36 3.23 -8.27
C ARG A 209 8.98 2.32 -7.20
N ARG A 210 9.01 2.75 -5.93
CA ARG A 210 9.51 1.93 -4.83
C ARG A 210 8.69 0.66 -4.66
N ASN A 211 7.37 0.76 -4.81
CA ASN A 211 6.47 -0.38 -4.74
C ASN A 211 6.82 -1.47 -5.76
N LEU A 212 7.25 -1.11 -6.97
CA LEU A 212 7.63 -2.03 -8.04
C LEU A 212 8.76 -3.00 -7.66
N ILE A 213 9.55 -2.72 -6.62
CA ILE A 213 10.72 -3.52 -6.23
C ILE A 213 10.66 -4.08 -4.80
N TYR A 214 9.64 -3.76 -4.00
CA TYR A 214 9.50 -4.37 -2.67
C TYR A 214 9.46 -5.90 -2.72
N SER A 215 10.19 -6.58 -1.85
CA SER A 215 10.21 -8.04 -1.83
C SER A 215 8.84 -8.63 -1.49
N PHE A 216 8.01 -7.94 -0.73
CA PHE A 216 6.68 -8.45 -0.39
C PHE A 216 5.64 -8.09 -1.45
N ARG A 217 4.90 -9.10 -1.93
CA ARG A 217 3.86 -8.96 -2.94
C ARG A 217 2.53 -9.43 -2.40
N SER A 218 1.47 -8.72 -2.76
CA SER A 218 0.12 -9.04 -2.33
C SER A 218 -0.92 -8.59 -3.34
N LEU A 219 -1.94 -9.42 -3.51
CA LEU A 219 -3.19 -9.08 -4.19
C LEU A 219 -4.33 -9.37 -3.21
N LEU A 220 -5.03 -8.34 -2.77
CA LEU A 220 -5.92 -8.39 -1.61
C LEU A 220 -7.30 -7.80 -1.95
N SER A 221 -8.37 -8.53 -1.61
CA SER A 221 -9.75 -8.05 -1.61
C SER A 221 -10.22 -7.81 -0.18
N ARG A 222 -11.00 -6.74 0.00
CA ARG A 222 -11.53 -6.32 1.29
C ARG A 222 -13.02 -6.03 1.23
N ASP A 223 -13.65 -6.03 2.40
CA ASP A 223 -15.01 -5.54 2.60
C ASP A 223 -15.05 -4.02 2.80
N GLN A 224 -16.25 -3.46 2.89
CA GLN A 224 -16.47 -2.03 3.16
C GLN A 224 -15.93 -1.54 4.50
N LYS A 225 -15.59 -2.44 5.43
CA LYS A 225 -15.00 -2.15 6.74
C LYS A 225 -13.47 -2.29 6.71
N GLY A 226 -12.88 -2.65 5.58
CA GLY A 226 -11.44 -2.84 5.43
C GLY A 226 -10.95 -4.20 5.91
N HIS A 227 -11.83 -5.16 6.21
CA HIS A 227 -11.42 -6.52 6.57
C HIS A 227 -11.01 -7.33 5.35
N LEU A 228 -10.01 -8.20 5.50
CA LEU A 228 -9.54 -9.08 4.44
C LEU A 228 -10.55 -10.19 4.13
N ILE A 229 -11.02 -10.25 2.88
CA ILE A 229 -11.91 -11.30 2.40
C ILE A 229 -11.08 -12.43 1.79
N ALA A 230 -10.29 -12.12 0.77
CA ALA A 230 -9.48 -13.08 0.03
C ALA A 230 -8.23 -12.41 -0.53
N GLY A 231 -7.26 -13.23 -0.91
CA GLY A 231 -6.06 -12.73 -1.55
C GLY A 231 -4.92 -13.72 -1.61
N VAL A 232 -3.85 -13.26 -2.22
CA VAL A 232 -2.58 -13.97 -2.29
C VAL A 232 -1.45 -13.06 -1.81
N TYR A 233 -0.44 -13.65 -1.19
CA TYR A 233 0.80 -12.94 -0.89
C TYR A 233 2.01 -13.88 -0.93
N PHE A 234 3.17 -13.31 -1.22
CA PHE A 234 4.45 -14.01 -1.25
C PHE A 234 5.62 -13.05 -1.10
N LYS A 235 6.81 -13.60 -0.80
CA LYS A 235 8.06 -12.85 -0.80
C LYS A 235 8.87 -13.20 -2.05
N VAL A 236 9.33 -12.20 -2.78
CA VAL A 236 10.32 -12.32 -3.84
C VAL A 236 11.67 -12.55 -3.15
N LYS A 237 12.27 -13.71 -3.37
CA LYS A 237 13.61 -14.06 -2.88
C LYS A 237 14.19 -15.15 -3.77
N PRO A 238 15.51 -15.38 -3.76
CA PRO A 238 16.13 -16.43 -4.56
C PRO A 238 15.51 -17.79 -4.22
N LYS A 239 15.21 -18.59 -5.25
CA LYS A 239 14.61 -19.94 -5.13
C LYS A 239 13.28 -19.95 -4.36
N ASN A 240 12.51 -18.85 -4.39
CA ASN A 240 11.17 -18.84 -3.83
C ASN A 240 10.21 -19.59 -4.74
N ASP A 241 9.64 -20.69 -4.25
CA ASP A 241 8.60 -21.44 -4.96
C ASP A 241 7.27 -21.39 -4.22
N GLU A 242 7.13 -20.63 -3.14
CA GLU A 242 5.91 -20.63 -2.32
C GLU A 242 5.13 -19.32 -2.39
N PHE A 243 3.81 -19.44 -2.40
CA PHE A 243 2.88 -18.35 -2.10
C PHE A 243 1.80 -18.80 -1.12
N THR A 244 1.16 -17.85 -0.46
CA THR A 244 0.00 -18.11 0.40
C THR A 244 -1.25 -17.57 -0.28
N VAL A 245 -2.30 -18.40 -0.33
CA VAL A 245 -3.66 -17.97 -0.67
C VAL A 245 -4.53 -17.99 0.59
N PHE A 246 -5.40 -17.02 0.73
CA PHE A 246 -6.43 -17.00 1.77
C PHE A 246 -7.78 -16.58 1.18
N TYR A 247 -8.86 -17.11 1.76
CA TYR A 247 -10.23 -16.90 1.31
C TYR A 247 -11.20 -17.33 2.44
N GLN A 248 -12.48 -17.02 2.28
CA GLN A 248 -13.55 -17.44 3.20
C GLN A 248 -14.26 -18.68 2.66
N ASP A 249 -14.28 -19.78 3.42
CA ASP A 249 -15.04 -21.00 3.09
C ASP A 249 -15.37 -21.73 4.39
N MET A 250 -16.59 -21.54 4.89
CA MET A 250 -16.98 -21.98 6.24
C MET A 250 -15.96 -21.51 7.30
N GLY A 251 -15.55 -20.23 7.19
CA GLY A 251 -14.50 -19.59 7.98
C GLY A 251 -13.26 -19.23 7.15
N LYS A 252 -12.32 -18.51 7.77
CA LYS A 252 -11.10 -18.04 7.10
C LYS A 252 -10.16 -19.22 6.85
N LYS A 253 -9.82 -19.46 5.58
CA LYS A 253 -8.83 -20.46 5.15
C LYS A 253 -7.55 -19.76 4.73
N ARG A 254 -6.41 -20.39 5.02
CA ARG A 254 -5.07 -19.93 4.60
C ARG A 254 -4.24 -21.15 4.24
N VAL A 255 -3.75 -21.20 3.01
CA VAL A 255 -3.05 -22.36 2.46
C VAL A 255 -1.80 -21.90 1.74
N LYS A 256 -0.69 -22.60 1.97
CA LYS A 256 0.55 -22.42 1.21
C LYS A 256 0.54 -23.36 0.01
N ILE A 257 0.91 -22.83 -1.15
CA ILE A 257 0.92 -23.55 -2.43
C ILE A 257 2.23 -23.19 -3.14
N ASN A 258 2.76 -24.16 -3.89
CA ASN A 258 3.95 -23.95 -4.69
C ASN A 258 3.61 -23.39 -6.08
N PHE A 259 4.41 -22.46 -6.59
CA PHE A 259 4.28 -21.96 -7.97
C PHE A 259 4.51 -23.10 -8.97
N SER A 260 5.52 -23.93 -8.75
CA SER A 260 5.83 -25.10 -9.58
C SER A 260 4.64 -26.04 -9.76
N ALA A 261 3.80 -26.22 -8.72
CA ALA A 261 2.59 -27.04 -8.79
C ALA A 261 1.55 -26.52 -9.79
N LEU A 262 1.58 -25.22 -10.13
CA LEU A 262 0.68 -24.58 -11.09
C LEU A 262 1.19 -24.63 -12.54
N LEU A 263 2.46 -24.99 -12.73
CA LEU A 263 3.12 -25.05 -14.04
C LEU A 263 3.14 -26.46 -14.63
N ASN A 264 2.64 -27.45 -13.88
CA ASN A 264 2.52 -28.84 -14.34
C ASN A 264 1.40 -28.97 -15.38
N ALA A 265 1.53 -29.96 -16.26
CA ALA A 265 0.51 -30.28 -17.27
C ALA A 265 -0.85 -30.63 -16.63
N GLU A 266 -0.82 -31.31 -15.49
CA GLU A 266 -1.99 -31.60 -14.65
C GLU A 266 -1.86 -30.90 -13.31
N ILE A 267 -2.74 -29.93 -13.06
CA ILE A 267 -2.82 -29.22 -11.78
C ILE A 267 -3.79 -29.98 -10.88
N ASN A 268 -3.38 -30.23 -9.63
CA ASN A 268 -4.21 -30.90 -8.64
C ASN A 268 -5.59 -30.21 -8.48
N GLU A 269 -6.66 -30.99 -8.55
CA GLU A 269 -8.05 -30.48 -8.51
C GLU A 269 -8.38 -29.72 -7.22
N ASP A 270 -7.84 -30.16 -6.08
CA ASP A 270 -8.03 -29.50 -4.79
C ASP A 270 -7.28 -28.15 -4.73
N ILE A 271 -6.16 -27.98 -5.45
CA ILE A 271 -5.53 -26.66 -5.65
C ILE A 271 -6.43 -25.76 -6.50
N LEU A 272 -6.91 -26.28 -7.64
CA LEU A 272 -7.79 -25.53 -8.56
C LEU A 272 -9.03 -25.02 -7.84
N LYS A 273 -9.70 -25.87 -7.06
CA LYS A 273 -10.89 -25.50 -6.28
C LYS A 273 -10.62 -24.32 -5.35
N LYS A 274 -9.50 -24.33 -4.60
CA LYS A 274 -9.14 -23.22 -3.70
C LYS A 274 -8.89 -21.93 -4.46
N LEU A 275 -8.18 -22.02 -5.59
CA LEU A 275 -7.89 -20.85 -6.43
C LEU A 275 -9.16 -20.30 -7.08
N THR A 276 -10.13 -21.14 -7.46
CA THR A 276 -11.43 -20.70 -7.97
C THR A 276 -12.20 -19.89 -6.90
N ILE A 277 -12.29 -20.40 -5.67
CA ILE A 277 -12.98 -19.68 -4.58
C ILE A 277 -12.30 -18.32 -4.33
N ALA A 278 -10.96 -18.30 -4.24
CA ALA A 278 -10.21 -17.07 -4.05
C ALA A 278 -10.36 -16.09 -5.22
N ASN A 279 -10.38 -16.58 -6.47
CA ASN A 279 -10.59 -15.77 -7.67
C ASN A 279 -11.94 -15.03 -7.62
N ASP A 280 -12.99 -15.74 -7.25
CA ASP A 280 -14.34 -15.17 -7.20
C ASP A 280 -14.47 -14.12 -6.08
N GLN A 281 -13.86 -14.36 -4.93
CA GLN A 281 -13.84 -13.41 -3.81
C GLN A 281 -12.91 -12.20 -4.05
N LEU A 282 -11.93 -12.35 -4.93
CA LEU A 282 -11.17 -11.23 -5.50
C LEU A 282 -11.94 -10.52 -6.63
N ARG A 283 -13.14 -10.96 -6.99
CA ARG A 283 -13.96 -10.42 -8.09
C ARG A 283 -13.20 -10.37 -9.43
N LEU A 284 -12.33 -11.35 -9.64
CA LEU A 284 -11.55 -11.44 -10.88
C LEU A 284 -12.33 -12.22 -11.94
N PRO A 285 -12.10 -11.95 -13.24
CA PRO A 285 -12.60 -12.80 -14.31
C PRO A 285 -12.22 -14.27 -14.10
N LYS A 286 -13.03 -15.19 -14.64
CA LYS A 286 -12.79 -16.63 -14.52
C LYS A 286 -11.33 -16.99 -14.84
N GLU A 287 -10.71 -17.77 -13.94
CA GLU A 287 -9.32 -18.27 -14.03
C GLU A 287 -8.22 -17.19 -14.04
N LYS A 288 -8.56 -15.91 -13.87
CA LYS A 288 -7.56 -14.83 -13.93
C LYS A 288 -6.52 -14.97 -12.82
N LEU A 289 -6.91 -15.35 -11.59
CA LEU A 289 -5.96 -15.58 -10.50
C LEU A 289 -4.96 -16.69 -10.83
N LEU A 290 -5.43 -17.81 -11.39
CA LEU A 290 -4.56 -18.91 -11.79
C LEU A 290 -3.52 -18.43 -12.82
N ARG A 291 -3.96 -17.67 -13.84
CA ARG A 291 -3.05 -17.12 -14.85
C ARG A 291 -2.02 -16.16 -14.27
N ILE A 292 -2.43 -15.29 -13.34
CA ILE A 292 -1.52 -14.38 -12.61
C ILE A 292 -0.45 -15.19 -11.87
N LEU A 293 -0.86 -16.24 -11.15
CA LEU A 293 0.06 -17.07 -10.36
C LEU A 293 0.99 -17.90 -11.25
N GLN A 294 0.50 -18.41 -12.38
CA GLN A 294 1.35 -19.09 -13.37
C GLN A 294 2.39 -18.12 -13.97
N GLN A 295 1.99 -16.89 -14.30
CA GLN A 295 2.92 -15.86 -14.75
C GLN A 295 3.98 -15.52 -13.69
N CYS A 296 3.60 -15.49 -12.41
CA CYS A 296 4.55 -15.35 -11.32
C CYS A 296 5.52 -16.53 -11.29
N GLY A 297 5.02 -17.77 -11.40
CA GLY A 297 5.85 -18.97 -11.44
C GLY A 297 6.86 -18.97 -12.58
N GLU A 298 6.46 -18.53 -13.79
CA GLU A 298 7.38 -18.39 -14.92
C GLU A 298 8.40 -17.25 -14.71
N LEU A 299 7.97 -16.12 -14.13
CA LEU A 299 8.89 -15.04 -13.74
C LEU A 299 9.93 -15.55 -12.75
N PHE A 300 9.53 -16.37 -11.77
CA PHE A 300 10.45 -16.91 -10.76
C PHE A 300 11.55 -17.82 -11.31
N LYS A 301 11.40 -18.32 -12.55
CA LYS A 301 12.46 -19.05 -13.26
C LYS A 301 13.52 -18.14 -13.90
N ASP A 302 13.24 -16.85 -14.09
CA ASP A 302 14.21 -15.88 -14.62
C ASP A 302 15.16 -15.39 -13.50
N GLU A 303 16.13 -16.25 -13.15
CA GLU A 303 17.08 -15.99 -12.06
C GLU A 303 17.88 -14.70 -12.26
N HIS A 304 18.20 -14.35 -13.52
CA HIS A 304 18.95 -13.13 -13.85
C HIS A 304 18.12 -11.88 -13.50
N TYR A 305 16.87 -11.83 -13.96
CA TYR A 305 15.97 -10.73 -13.63
C TYR A 305 15.75 -10.59 -12.12
N LEU A 306 15.48 -11.69 -11.43
CA LEU A 306 15.27 -11.68 -9.98
C LEU A 306 16.49 -11.16 -9.21
N LYS A 307 17.69 -11.60 -9.60
CA LYS A 307 18.93 -11.15 -8.98
C LYS A 307 19.11 -9.63 -9.12
N GLU A 308 18.83 -9.08 -10.30
CA GLU A 308 18.94 -7.64 -10.54
C GLU A 308 17.88 -6.84 -9.77
N ILE A 309 16.61 -7.26 -9.75
CA ILE A 309 15.56 -6.55 -8.99
C ILE A 309 15.85 -6.56 -7.49
N LEU A 310 16.28 -7.70 -6.93
CA LEU A 310 16.65 -7.80 -5.52
C LEU A 310 17.88 -6.96 -5.19
N ALA A 311 18.82 -6.80 -6.13
CA ALA A 311 19.95 -5.90 -5.94
C ALA A 311 19.52 -4.43 -5.85
N ILE A 312 18.54 -4.00 -6.66
CA ILE A 312 17.97 -2.65 -6.57
C ILE A 312 17.31 -2.46 -5.20
N GLU A 313 16.47 -3.40 -4.76
CA GLU A 313 15.82 -3.32 -3.46
C GLU A 313 16.84 -3.21 -2.32
N ASN A 314 17.89 -4.02 -2.36
CA ASN A 314 18.94 -4.00 -1.35
C ASN A 314 19.69 -2.66 -1.34
N LEU A 315 20.00 -2.09 -2.51
CA LEU A 315 20.65 -0.78 -2.61
C LEU A 315 19.79 0.31 -1.98
N ILE A 316 18.49 0.34 -2.29
CA ILE A 316 17.58 1.33 -1.71
C ILE A 316 17.46 1.12 -0.20
N SER A 317 17.34 -0.14 0.26
CA SER A 317 17.20 -0.43 1.69
C SER A 317 18.45 -0.03 2.48
N VAL A 318 19.66 -0.32 1.98
CA VAL A 318 20.93 0.12 2.61
C VAL A 318 21.06 1.65 2.63
N MET A 319 20.62 2.34 1.57
CA MET A 319 20.58 3.80 1.57
C MET A 319 19.62 4.37 2.61
N SER A 320 18.61 3.58 3.02
CA SER A 320 17.54 3.99 3.94
C SER A 320 17.80 3.58 5.39
N GLU A 321 18.56 2.51 5.62
CA GLU A 321 19.00 2.09 6.96
C GLU A 321 20.13 2.97 7.53
N ASN A 322 20.87 3.68 6.68
CA ASN A 322 21.91 4.64 7.11
C ASN A 322 21.33 5.99 7.59
N ASN A 323 20.05 6.00 8.01
CA ASN A 323 19.28 7.18 8.43
C ASN A 323 19.24 7.40 9.93
#